data_AF-A0A1V4R8V4-F1
#
_entry.id   AF-A0A1V4R8V4-F1
#
_cell.length_a   1.000
_cell.length_b   1.000
_cell.length_c   1.000
_cell.angle_alpha   90.00
_cell.angle_beta   90.00
_cell.angle_gamma   90.00
#
_symmetry.space_group_name_H-M   'P 1'
#
loop_
_entity.id
_entity.type
_entity.pdbx_description
1 polymer ?
#
loop_
_entity_poly.entity_id
_entity_poly.type
_entity_poly.pdbx_seq_one_letter_code
_entity_poly.pdbx_strand_id
1 'polypeptide(L)'
;MNCKNIQELILTGYSDGEITPELAKQIDEHLKICPGCRKFKEAVEETALSPFRNAQRFAPPDALWEKVREAVVYEKNRDTDGIFLRLRDALRVIFNIRKPVLAFAAAAVVILVTTLFMRTHYYNEEIAGYLEDQVEFIAYLDTDVSSGSTDYMNLDVKIEDILSQRNFYAHLFV
;
A
#
# COMPACT_ATOMS: atom_id res chain seq x y z
N MET A 1 24.48 -9.32 1.28
CA MET A 1 24.37 -7.85 1.17
C MET A 1 25.32 -7.32 0.11
N ASN A 2 24.94 -6.22 -0.55
CA ASN A 2 25.83 -5.50 -1.47
C ASN A 2 26.83 -4.64 -0.67
N CYS A 3 28.09 -4.56 -1.14
CA CYS A 3 29.15 -3.75 -0.56
C CYS A 3 28.73 -2.29 -0.32
N LYS A 4 27.96 -1.68 -1.24
CA LYS A 4 27.52 -0.27 -1.09
C LYS A 4 26.70 -0.05 0.17
N ASN A 5 25.72 -0.92 0.41
CA ASN A 5 24.85 -0.82 1.59
C ASN A 5 25.65 -1.07 2.87
N ILE A 6 26.61 -1.99 2.84
CA ILE A 6 27.50 -2.23 3.98
C ILE A 6 28.34 -0.99 4.29
N GLN A 7 28.93 -0.34 3.28
CA GLN A 7 29.71 0.88 3.48
C GLN A 7 28.87 2.02 4.06
N GLU A 8 27.64 2.18 3.58
CA GLU A 8 26.71 3.18 4.13
C GLU A 8 26.38 2.90 5.59
N LEU A 9 26.07 1.65 5.93
CA LEU A 9 25.80 1.24 7.32
C LEU A 9 27.04 1.37 8.22
N ILE A 10 28.24 1.14 7.68
CA ILE A 10 29.51 1.40 8.38
C ILE A 10 29.60 2.87 8.78
N LEU A 11 29.29 3.79 7.87
CA LEU A 11 29.38 5.23 8.14
C LEU A 11 28.35 5.76 9.13
N THR A 12 27.12 5.24 9.09
CA THR A 12 25.98 5.88 9.78
C THR A 12 25.58 5.27 11.11
N GLY A 13 25.86 3.97 11.33
CA GLY A 13 25.31 3.28 12.50
C GLY A 13 26.18 2.15 13.06
N TYR A 14 26.97 1.46 12.23
CA TYR A 14 27.83 0.40 12.73
C TYR A 14 29.03 0.97 13.49
N SER A 15 29.57 2.11 13.07
CA SER A 15 30.74 2.75 13.71
C SER A 15 30.44 3.42 15.05
N ASP A 16 29.21 3.89 15.30
CA ASP A 16 28.78 4.50 16.56
C ASP A 16 27.98 3.54 17.47
N GLY A 17 27.62 2.35 16.95
CA GLY A 17 26.91 1.33 17.70
C GLY A 17 25.38 1.46 17.65
N GLU A 18 24.86 2.38 16.84
CA GLU A 18 23.42 2.68 16.70
C GLU A 18 22.72 1.75 15.69
N ILE A 19 23.14 0.48 15.61
CA ILE A 19 22.51 -0.55 14.75
C ILE A 19 21.97 -1.72 15.56
N THR A 20 21.00 -2.42 14.98
CA THR A 20 20.44 -3.62 15.62
C THR A 20 21.45 -4.77 15.64
N PRO A 21 21.41 -5.66 16.66
CA PRO A 21 22.32 -6.79 16.76
C PRO A 21 22.30 -7.73 15.55
N GLU A 22 21.14 -7.90 14.92
CA GLU A 22 20.97 -8.73 13.74
C GLU A 22 21.71 -8.15 12.54
N LEU A 23 21.65 -6.83 12.37
CA LEU A 23 22.33 -6.13 11.28
C LEU A 23 23.83 -6.10 11.50
N ALA A 24 24.28 -5.92 12.75
CA ALA A 24 25.68 -6.00 13.12
C ALA A 24 26.30 -7.35 12.72
N LYS A 25 25.61 -8.46 13.01
CA LYS A 25 26.04 -9.80 12.60
C LYS A 25 26.17 -9.93 11.08
N GLN A 26 25.20 -9.43 10.31
CA GLN A 26 25.26 -9.48 8.85
C GLN A 26 26.45 -8.67 8.30
N ILE A 27 26.75 -7.53 8.91
CA ILE A 27 27.91 -6.72 8.55
C ILE A 27 29.21 -7.47 8.89
N ASP A 28 29.32 -8.04 10.08
CA ASP A 28 30.49 -8.82 10.49
C ASP A 28 30.75 -10.03 9.58
N GLU A 29 29.70 -10.75 9.20
CA GLU A 29 29.77 -11.84 8.22
C GLU A 29 30.28 -11.35 6.86
N HIS A 30 29.80 -10.20 6.40
CA HIS A 30 30.28 -9.61 5.16
C HIS A 30 31.76 -9.18 5.25
N LEU A 31 32.17 -8.59 6.37
CA LEU A 31 33.56 -8.13 6.58
C LEU A 31 34.56 -9.30 6.62
N LYS A 32 34.14 -10.49 7.06
CA LYS A 32 34.96 -11.71 7.01
C LYS A 32 35.31 -12.10 5.57
N ILE A 33 34.38 -11.88 4.64
CA ILE A 33 34.50 -12.35 3.24
C ILE A 33 35.04 -11.25 2.33
N CYS A 34 34.64 -9.99 2.54
CA CYS A 34 34.98 -8.88 1.64
C CYS A 34 36.16 -8.05 2.16
N PRO A 35 37.36 -8.15 1.54
CA PRO A 35 38.50 -7.34 1.93
C PRO A 35 38.32 -5.84 1.62
N GLY A 36 37.51 -5.49 0.61
CA GLY A 36 37.24 -4.10 0.26
C GLY A 36 36.47 -3.36 1.36
N CYS A 37 35.40 -3.97 1.87
CA CYS A 37 34.62 -3.40 2.98
C CYS A 37 35.43 -3.37 4.29
N ARG A 38 36.36 -4.31 4.49
CA ARG A 38 37.27 -4.29 5.65
C ARG A 38 38.22 -3.09 5.62
N LYS A 39 38.89 -2.87 4.48
CA LYS A 39 39.74 -1.69 4.30
C LYS A 39 38.96 -0.39 4.44
N PHE A 40 37.71 -0.37 3.95
CA PHE A 40 36.84 0.78 4.12
C PHE A 40 36.54 1.05 5.60
N LYS A 41 36.16 0.02 6.36
CA LYS A 41 35.95 0.15 7.82
C LYS A 41 37.19 0.69 8.53
N GLU A 42 38.36 0.14 8.24
CA GLU A 42 39.63 0.61 8.81
C GLU A 42 39.89 2.09 8.50
N ALA A 43 39.65 2.51 7.24
CA ALA A 43 39.79 3.91 6.85
C ALA A 43 38.80 4.83 7.58
N VAL A 44 37.55 4.40 7.79
CA VAL A 44 36.56 5.14 8.57
C VAL A 44 36.98 5.25 10.04
N GLU A 45 37.48 4.17 10.63
CA GLU A 45 37.98 4.18 12.01
C GLU A 45 39.16 5.14 12.19
N GLU A 46 40.08 5.17 11.23
CA GLU A 46 41.25 6.05 11.26
C GLU A 46 40.87 7.52 11.05
N THR A 47 40.01 7.81 10.07
CA THR A 47 39.72 9.19 9.65
C THR A 47 38.59 9.85 10.43
N ALA A 48 37.54 9.10 10.76
CA ALA A 48 36.32 9.64 11.35
C ALA A 48 36.21 9.37 12.85
N LEU A 49 36.78 8.27 13.37
CA LEU A 49 36.65 7.93 14.79
C LEU A 49 37.90 8.28 15.60
N SER A 50 39.09 7.96 15.10
CA SER A 50 40.37 8.19 15.79
C SER A 50 40.56 9.62 16.29
N PRO A 51 40.25 10.69 15.51
CA PRO A 51 40.42 12.06 15.97
C PRO A 51 39.56 12.41 17.19
N PHE A 52 38.43 11.72 17.38
CA PHE A 52 37.47 11.99 18.44
C PHE A 52 37.52 10.99 19.59
N ARG A 53 38.38 9.95 19.54
CA ARG A 53 38.51 8.95 20.63
C ARG A 53 38.80 9.57 22.00
N ASN A 54 39.58 10.66 22.00
CA ASN A 54 39.95 11.40 23.21
C ASN A 54 39.23 12.74 23.33
N ALA A 55 38.21 13.00 22.50
CA ALA A 55 37.46 14.24 22.58
C ALA A 55 36.68 14.28 23.90
N GLN A 56 36.81 15.39 24.63
CA GLN A 56 36.04 15.60 25.84
C GLN A 56 34.56 15.78 25.47
N ARG A 57 33.69 14.91 26.01
CA ARG A 57 32.24 15.09 25.87
C ARG A 57 31.79 16.23 26.78
N PHE A 58 31.39 17.34 26.19
CA PHE A 58 30.71 18.41 26.91
C PHE A 58 29.21 18.15 26.88
N ALA A 59 28.60 18.05 28.06
CA ALA A 59 27.15 18.06 28.16
C ALA A 59 26.67 19.50 27.91
N PRO A 60 25.74 19.72 26.96
CA PRO A 60 25.14 21.04 26.79
C PRO A 60 24.32 21.41 28.05
N PRO A 61 24.21 22.71 28.40
CA PRO A 61 23.36 23.16 29.49
C PRO A 61 21.89 22.82 29.24
N ASP A 62 21.14 22.43 30.28
CA ASP A 62 19.72 22.06 30.17
C ASP A 62 18.85 23.17 29.57
N ALA A 63 19.18 24.43 29.86
CA ALA A 63 18.49 25.59 29.28
C ALA A 63 18.60 25.67 27.74
N LEU A 64 19.64 25.06 27.14
CA LEU A 64 19.76 24.98 25.67
C LEU A 64 18.77 23.96 25.10
N TRP A 65 18.54 22.84 25.78
CA TRP A 65 17.60 21.82 25.34
C TRP A 65 16.17 22.35 25.28
N GLU A 66 15.75 23.15 26.25
CA GLU A 66 14.42 23.77 26.21
C GLU A 66 14.27 24.75 25.04
N LYS A 67 15.31 25.53 24.72
CA LYS A 67 15.30 26.39 23.52
C LYS A 67 15.19 25.58 22.22
N VAL A 68 15.91 24.46 22.13
CA VAL A 68 15.83 23.57 20.96
C VAL A 68 14.44 22.96 20.85
N ARG A 69 13.86 22.50 21.97
CA ARG A 69 12.50 21.94 22.03
C ARG A 69 11.47 22.97 21.55
N GLU A 70 11.55 24.19 22.09
CA GLU A 70 10.67 25.30 21.70
C GLU A 70 10.81 25.63 20.21
N ALA A 71 12.04 25.68 19.67
CA ALA A 71 12.29 25.95 18.26
C ALA A 71 11.69 24.87 17.34
N VAL A 72 11.86 23.58 17.68
CA VAL A 72 11.30 22.46 16.90
C VAL A 72 9.77 22.49 16.91
N VAL A 73 9.15 22.78 18.07
CA VAL A 73 7.69 22.91 18.18
C VAL A 73 7.18 24.11 17.38
N TYR A 74 7.90 25.24 17.44
CA TYR A 74 7.57 26.45 16.70
C TYR A 74 7.61 26.22 15.18
N GLU A 75 8.65 25.57 14.67
CA GLU A 75 8.76 25.25 13.24
C GLU A 75 7.65 24.31 12.77
N LYS A 76 7.35 23.26 13.56
CA LYS A 76 6.26 22.32 13.26
C LYS A 76 4.90 23.04 13.15
N ASN A 77 4.63 23.97 14.04
CA ASN A 77 3.40 24.76 14.03
C ASN A 77 3.38 25.79 12.88
N ARG A 78 4.54 26.32 12.49
CA ARG A 78 4.66 27.23 11.34
C ARG A 78 4.34 26.55 10.00
N ASP A 79 4.70 25.27 9.85
CA ASP A 79 4.38 24.51 8.65
C ASP A 79 2.88 24.20 8.51
N THR A 80 2.16 24.00 9.62
CA THR A 80 0.70 23.86 9.59
C THR A 80 -0.02 25.14 9.14
N ASP A 81 0.52 26.31 9.49
CA ASP A 81 -0.01 27.60 9.02
C ASP A 81 0.25 27.81 7.51
N GLY A 82 1.36 27.28 7.00
CA GLY A 82 1.71 27.32 5.57
C GLY A 82 0.74 26.54 4.67
N ILE A 83 0.13 25.46 5.15
CA ILE A 83 -0.87 24.69 4.41
C ILE A 83 -2.16 25.50 4.26
N PHE A 84 -2.64 26.13 5.34
CA PHE A 84 -3.83 26.98 5.29
C PHE A 84 -3.64 28.22 4.42
N LEU A 85 -2.45 28.83 4.47
CA LEU A 85 -2.11 29.97 3.60
C LEU A 85 -2.07 29.56 2.12
N ARG A 86 -1.49 28.40 1.78
CA ARG A 86 -1.51 27.84 0.42
C ARG A 86 -2.92 27.53 -0.08
N LEU A 87 -3.79 27.01 0.78
CA LEU A 87 -5.18 26.73 0.42
C LEU A 87 -5.97 28.01 0.18
N ARG A 88 -5.76 29.04 1.01
CA ARG A 88 -6.37 30.37 0.85
C ARG A 88 -5.91 31.04 -0.44
N ASP A 89 -4.63 30.95 -0.77
CA ASP A 89 -4.09 31.53 -1.99
C ASP A 89 -4.58 30.77 -3.24
N ALA A 90 -4.71 29.44 -3.18
CA ALA A 90 -5.35 28.65 -4.23
C ALA A 90 -6.83 29.03 -4.44
N LEU A 91 -7.59 29.21 -3.36
CA LEU A 91 -8.98 29.67 -3.40
C LEU A 91 -9.11 31.07 -4.01
N ARG A 92 -8.20 31.99 -3.65
CA ARG A 92 -8.18 33.34 -4.22
C ARG A 92 -7.87 33.32 -5.72
N VAL A 93 -6.97 32.44 -6.18
CA VAL A 93 -6.71 32.27 -7.61
C VAL A 93 -7.94 31.71 -8.33
N ILE A 94 -8.60 30.69 -7.77
CA ILE A 94 -9.83 30.09 -8.35
C ILE A 94 -10.96 31.13 -8.44
N PHE A 95 -11.15 31.94 -7.39
CA PHE A 95 -12.18 32.99 -7.38
C PHE A 95 -11.88 34.18 -8.31
N ASN A 96 -10.61 34.35 -8.72
CA ASN A 96 -10.16 35.45 -9.58
C ASN A 96 -9.96 35.04 -11.05
N ILE A 97 -10.26 33.80 -11.41
CA ILE A 97 -10.34 33.36 -12.82
C ILE A 97 -11.60 33.96 -13.45
N ARG A 98 -11.46 34.51 -14.67
CA ARG A 98 -12.56 35.14 -15.40
C ARG A 98 -13.75 34.18 -15.55
N LYS A 99 -14.95 34.69 -15.24
CA LYS A 99 -16.25 34.00 -15.19
C LYS A 99 -16.58 33.00 -16.32
N PRO A 100 -16.17 33.13 -17.60
CA PRO A 100 -16.60 32.17 -18.62
C PRO A 100 -16.05 30.75 -18.44
N VAL A 101 -14.84 30.57 -17.92
CA VAL A 101 -14.21 29.23 -17.85
C VAL A 101 -14.90 28.33 -16.81
N LEU A 102 -15.33 28.91 -15.69
CA LEU A 102 -16.10 28.19 -14.67
C LEU A 102 -17.48 27.74 -15.18
N ALA A 103 -18.13 28.55 -16.02
CA ALA A 103 -19.41 28.18 -16.63
C ALA A 103 -19.27 26.98 -17.58
N PHE A 104 -18.20 26.95 -18.39
CA PHE A 104 -17.93 25.81 -19.28
C PHE A 104 -17.60 24.53 -18.49
N ALA A 105 -16.78 24.63 -17.44
CA ALA A 105 -16.46 23.49 -16.59
C ALA A 105 -17.70 22.94 -15.89
N ALA A 106 -18.54 23.81 -15.33
CA ALA A 106 -19.80 23.40 -14.71
C ALA A 106 -20.75 22.75 -15.73
N ALA A 107 -20.88 23.32 -16.93
CA ALA A 107 -21.69 22.73 -18.00
C ALA A 107 -21.18 21.35 -18.42
N ALA A 108 -19.86 21.17 -18.54
CA ALA A 108 -19.25 19.89 -18.88
C ALA A 108 -19.52 18.83 -17.80
N VAL A 109 -19.42 19.19 -16.52
CA VAL A 109 -19.75 18.30 -15.40
C VAL A 109 -21.22 17.91 -15.42
N VAL A 110 -22.13 18.87 -15.62
CA VAL A 110 -23.57 18.60 -15.71
C VAL A 110 -23.89 17.68 -16.88
N ILE A 111 -23.30 17.92 -18.05
CA ILE A 111 -23.47 17.06 -19.23
C ILE A 111 -22.96 15.65 -18.93
N LEU A 112 -21.78 15.52 -18.31
CA LEU A 112 -21.21 14.21 -17.97
C LEU A 112 -22.07 13.45 -16.95
N VAL A 113 -22.59 14.11 -15.93
CA VAL A 113 -23.50 13.49 -14.96
C VAL A 113 -24.79 13.08 -15.65
N THR A 114 -25.35 13.92 -16.51
CA THR A 114 -26.60 13.64 -17.24
C THR A 114 -26.43 12.47 -18.19
N THR A 115 -25.31 12.37 -18.92
CA THR A 115 -25.03 11.25 -19.82
C THR A 115 -24.82 9.94 -19.07
N LEU A 116 -24.14 9.97 -17.92
CA LEU A 116 -24.02 8.80 -17.05
C LEU A 116 -25.38 8.34 -16.55
N PHE A 117 -26.23 9.28 -16.10
CA PHE A 117 -27.56 8.97 -15.59
C PHE A 117 -28.48 8.37 -16.67
N MET A 118 -28.47 8.95 -17.87
CA MET A 118 -29.20 8.42 -19.02
C MET A 118 -28.70 7.03 -19.41
N ARG A 119 -27.38 6.82 -19.42
CA ARG A 119 -26.78 5.51 -19.71
C ARG A 119 -27.21 4.46 -18.69
N THR A 120 -27.18 4.77 -17.40
CA THR A 120 -27.64 3.84 -16.37
C THR A 120 -29.13 3.52 -16.51
N HIS A 121 -29.95 4.51 -16.87
CA HIS A 121 -31.38 4.27 -17.03
C HIS A 121 -31.70 3.38 -18.23
N TYR A 122 -31.04 3.63 -19.37
CA TYR A 122 -31.19 2.82 -20.59
C TYR A 122 -30.71 1.38 -20.39
N TYR A 123 -29.57 1.17 -19.72
CA TYR A 123 -29.10 -0.17 -19.36
C TYR A 123 -30.08 -0.92 -18.45
N ASN A 124 -30.74 -0.21 -17.52
CA ASN A 124 -31.70 -0.85 -16.62
C ASN A 124 -32.99 -1.29 -17.33
N GLU A 125 -33.44 -0.59 -18.37
CA GLU A 125 -34.60 -1.02 -19.18
C GLU A 125 -34.27 -2.27 -20.02
N GLU A 126 -33.06 -2.35 -20.58
CA GLU A 126 -32.61 -3.53 -21.35
C GLU A 126 -32.46 -4.77 -20.46
N ILE A 127 -31.96 -4.60 -19.23
CA ILE A 127 -31.87 -5.70 -18.25
C ILE A 127 -33.27 -6.14 -17.78
N ALA A 128 -34.22 -5.21 -17.63
CA ALA A 128 -35.58 -5.55 -17.23
C ALA A 128 -36.29 -6.43 -18.27
N GLY A 129 -36.17 -6.08 -19.56
CA GLY A 129 -36.72 -6.91 -20.65
C GLY A 129 -36.07 -8.30 -20.73
N TYR A 130 -34.75 -8.38 -20.55
CA TYR A 130 -34.04 -9.66 -20.53
C TYR A 130 -34.43 -10.57 -19.35
N LEU A 131 -34.76 -9.97 -18.19
CA LEU A 131 -35.25 -10.72 -17.03
C LEU A 131 -36.68 -11.23 -17.23
N GLU A 132 -37.54 -10.46 -17.91
CA GLU A 132 -38.91 -10.87 -18.21
C GLU A 132 -38.93 -12.10 -19.15
N ASP A 133 -38.11 -12.06 -20.22
CA ASP A 133 -37.95 -13.19 -21.14
C ASP A 133 -37.41 -14.46 -20.44
N GLN A 134 -36.48 -14.32 -19.50
CA GLN A 134 -35.97 -15.47 -18.74
C GLN A 134 -36.98 -16.04 -17.75
N VAL A 135 -37.79 -15.18 -17.11
CA VAL A 135 -38.83 -15.64 -16.17
C VAL A 135 -39.94 -16.39 -16.91
N GLU A 136 -40.31 -15.96 -18.11
CA GLU A 136 -41.26 -16.69 -18.97
C GLU A 136 -40.71 -18.06 -19.39
N PHE A 137 -39.44 -18.14 -19.77
CA PHE A 137 -38.79 -19.40 -20.12
C PHE A 137 -38.70 -20.37 -18.92
N ILE A 138 -38.39 -19.86 -17.72
CA ILE A 138 -38.32 -20.67 -16.49
C ILE A 138 -39.73 -21.13 -16.08
N ALA A 139 -40.74 -20.27 -16.18
CA ALA A 139 -42.13 -20.63 -15.89
C ALA A 139 -42.66 -21.70 -16.85
N TYR A 140 -42.30 -21.61 -18.14
CA TYR A 140 -42.61 -22.64 -19.14
C TYR A 140 -41.99 -24.00 -18.77
N LEU A 141 -40.71 -24.01 -18.37
CA LEU A 141 -40.03 -25.23 -17.92
C LEU A 141 -40.60 -25.81 -16.63
N ASP A 142 -41.07 -24.98 -15.69
CA ASP A 142 -41.71 -25.43 -14.45
C ASP A 142 -43.05 -26.13 -14.73
N THR A 143 -43.84 -25.61 -15.67
CA THR A 143 -45.12 -26.22 -16.06
C THR A 143 -44.98 -27.56 -16.78
N ASP A 144 -43.94 -27.77 -17.59
CA ASP A 144 -43.72 -29.04 -18.33
C ASP A 144 -43.08 -30.14 -17.46
N VAL A 145 -42.42 -29.80 -16.35
CA VAL A 145 -41.76 -30.78 -15.46
C VAL A 145 -42.74 -31.41 -14.45
N SER A 146 -43.92 -30.82 -14.22
CA SER A 146 -44.85 -31.28 -13.18
C SER A 146 -45.67 -32.55 -13.53
N SER A 147 -45.55 -33.15 -14.72
CA SER A 147 -46.36 -34.35 -15.08
C SER A 147 -45.58 -35.62 -15.44
N GLY A 148 -44.36 -35.80 -14.92
CA GLY A 148 -43.72 -37.11 -15.00
C GLY A 148 -42.24 -37.16 -14.66
N SER A 149 -41.87 -37.09 -13.38
CA SER A 149 -40.62 -37.71 -12.89
C SER A 149 -40.55 -37.77 -11.36
N THR A 150 -41.44 -38.54 -10.75
CA THR A 150 -41.12 -39.22 -9.49
C THR A 150 -40.07 -40.30 -9.76
N ASP A 151 -38.80 -39.93 -10.00
CA ASP A 151 -37.67 -40.88 -9.93
C ASP A 151 -36.29 -40.23 -9.82
N TYR A 152 -36.09 -39.30 -8.88
CA TYR A 152 -34.75 -38.85 -8.49
C TYR A 152 -34.61 -38.69 -6.96
N MET A 153 -34.98 -39.72 -6.21
CA MET A 153 -34.43 -39.95 -4.86
C MET A 153 -33.37 -41.05 -4.95
N ASN A 154 -32.15 -40.71 -5.35
CA ASN A 154 -30.95 -41.52 -5.07
C ASN A 154 -29.65 -40.77 -5.37
N LEU A 155 -29.51 -39.54 -4.85
CA LEU A 155 -28.21 -38.85 -4.88
C LEU A 155 -27.26 -39.33 -3.77
N ASP A 156 -27.75 -40.02 -2.74
CA ASP A 156 -26.91 -40.51 -1.64
C ASP A 156 -26.05 -41.73 -2.04
N VAL A 157 -26.49 -42.56 -2.98
CA VAL A 157 -25.73 -43.77 -3.40
C VAL A 157 -24.52 -43.42 -4.28
N LYS A 158 -24.53 -42.28 -4.98
CA LYS A 158 -23.42 -41.86 -5.85
C LYS A 158 -22.30 -41.11 -5.13
N ILE A 159 -22.54 -40.62 -3.91
CA ILE A 159 -21.54 -39.87 -3.15
C ILE A 159 -20.56 -40.83 -2.46
N GLU A 160 -21.00 -42.00 -1.99
CA GLU A 160 -20.11 -43.00 -1.37
C GLU A 160 -19.12 -43.65 -2.38
N ASP A 161 -19.56 -43.87 -3.63
CA ASP A 161 -18.70 -44.49 -4.66
C ASP A 161 -17.59 -43.53 -5.16
N ILE A 162 -17.89 -42.22 -5.19
CA ILE A 162 -16.94 -41.17 -5.59
C ILE A 162 -15.93 -40.88 -4.45
N LEU A 163 -16.33 -40.99 -3.18
CA LEU A 163 -15.43 -40.79 -2.04
C LEU A 163 -14.49 -41.98 -1.82
N SER A 164 -14.91 -43.20 -2.19
CA SER A 164 -14.06 -44.40 -2.21
C SER A 164 -12.93 -44.32 -3.26
N GLN A 165 -13.26 -43.91 -4.50
CA GLN A 165 -12.26 -43.79 -5.56
C GLN A 165 -11.25 -42.65 -5.33
N ARG A 166 -11.65 -41.56 -4.66
CA ARG A 166 -10.77 -40.40 -4.46
C ARG A 166 -9.68 -40.63 -3.40
N ASN A 167 -9.89 -41.57 -2.45
CA ASN A 167 -8.88 -41.92 -1.45
C ASN A 167 -7.79 -42.87 -1.99
N PHE A 168 -7.96 -43.47 -3.17
CA PHE A 168 -6.94 -44.34 -3.76
C PHE A 168 -5.83 -43.56 -4.50
N TYR A 169 -6.13 -42.36 -5.00
CA TYR A 169 -5.18 -41.53 -5.76
C TYR A 169 -4.33 -40.58 -4.91
N ALA A 170 -4.57 -40.50 -3.59
CA ALA A 170 -3.83 -39.62 -2.68
C ALA A 170 -2.51 -40.23 -2.15
N HIS A 171 -2.17 -41.47 -2.52
CA HIS A 171 -0.95 -42.16 -2.05
C HIS A 171 0.06 -42.52 -3.16
N LEU A 172 -0.10 -42.03 -4.39
CA LEU A 172 0.83 -42.34 -5.50
C LEU A 172 1.64 -41.16 -6.05
N PHE A 173 1.64 -40.01 -5.34
CA PHE A 173 2.54 -38.90 -5.61
C PHE A 173 3.20 -38.41 -4.31
N VAL A 174 4.04 -39.27 -3.73
CA VAL A 174 5.24 -38.93 -2.95
C VAL A 174 6.34 -39.87 -3.39
#